data_AF-A0A948REH8-F1
#
_entry.id   AF-A0A948REH8-F1
#
_cell.length_a   1.000
_cell.length_b   1.000
_cell.length_c   1.000
_cell.angle_alpha   90.00
_cell.angle_beta   90.00
_cell.angle_gamma   90.00
#
_symmetry.space_group_name_H-M   'P 1'
#
loop_
_entity.id
_entity.type
_entity.pdbx_description
1 polymer ?
#
loop_
_entity_poly.entity_id
_entity_poly.type
_entity_poly.pdbx_seq_one_letter_code
_entity_poly.pdbx_strand_id
1 'polypeptide(L)'
;MTEEKRPWLARPLSSYLPPLNIEILLFGLLVILAVITRFYDLGLRVMSHDESLHTYFSWLLAKGSGYQHNPMMHGPLQFHLLSLSYFLFGATDFTARLPHALSSILTIVLLWKWRSQLGRAGALIAAAMLLISPYML
;
A
#
# COMPACT_ATOMS: atom_id res chain seq x y z
N MET A 1 -26.37 -0.60 -38.25
CA MET A 1 -25.48 -1.20 -37.25
C MET A 1 -24.63 -0.08 -36.69
N THR A 2 -25.02 0.47 -35.55
CA THR A 2 -24.21 1.50 -34.86
C THR A 2 -22.95 0.82 -34.35
N GLU A 3 -21.77 1.21 -34.85
CA GLU A 3 -20.52 0.85 -34.19
C GLU A 3 -20.59 1.33 -32.75
N GLU A 4 -20.69 0.39 -31.80
CA GLU A 4 -20.46 0.70 -30.39
C GLU A 4 -19.00 1.15 -30.24
N LYS A 5 -18.79 2.46 -30.20
CA LYS A 5 -17.49 3.06 -29.90
C LYS A 5 -17.06 2.56 -28.53
N ARG A 6 -16.09 1.65 -28.52
CA ARG A 6 -15.46 1.17 -27.28
C ARG A 6 -14.96 2.38 -26.46
N PRO A 7 -15.22 2.43 -25.14
CA PRO A 7 -14.68 3.47 -24.27
C PRO A 7 -13.17 3.59 -24.45
N TRP A 8 -12.63 4.82 -24.43
CA TRP A 8 -11.20 5.05 -24.69
C TRP A 8 -10.29 4.23 -23.75
N LEU A 9 -10.63 4.14 -22.47
CA LEU A 9 -9.93 3.32 -21.48
C LEU A 9 -9.94 1.81 -21.77
N ALA A 10 -10.93 1.33 -22.54
CA ALA A 10 -11.09 -0.06 -22.91
C ALA A 10 -10.24 -0.49 -24.12
N ARG A 11 -9.57 0.47 -24.77
CA ARG A 11 -8.82 0.19 -25.99
C ARG A 11 -7.57 -0.63 -25.66
N PRO A 12 -7.31 -1.73 -26.40
CA PRO A 12 -6.08 -2.49 -26.25
C PRO A 12 -4.89 -1.61 -26.61
N LEU A 13 -3.78 -1.79 -25.89
CA LEU A 13 -2.55 -1.03 -26.08
C LEU A 13 -1.85 -1.38 -27.40
N SER A 14 -1.92 -2.66 -27.78
CA SER A 14 -1.43 -3.16 -29.06
C SER A 14 -2.28 -4.34 -29.53
N SER A 15 -2.30 -4.59 -30.84
CA SER A 15 -2.97 -5.76 -31.42
C SER A 15 -2.36 -7.09 -30.95
N TYR A 16 -1.11 -7.07 -30.47
CA TYR A 16 -0.37 -8.25 -30.02
C TYR A 16 -0.59 -8.57 -28.52
N LEU A 17 -1.04 -7.60 -27.72
CA LEU A 17 -1.34 -7.78 -26.30
C LEU A 17 -2.79 -7.37 -25.99
N PRO A 18 -3.79 -8.12 -26.51
CA PRO A 18 -5.20 -7.78 -26.35
C PRO A 18 -5.72 -7.63 -24.90
N PRO A 19 -5.20 -8.32 -23.85
CA PRO A 19 -5.69 -8.11 -22.49
C PRO A 19 -5.17 -6.80 -21.86
N LEU A 20 -4.04 -6.27 -22.33
CA LEU A 20 -3.48 -5.01 -21.85
C LEU A 20 -4.18 -3.84 -22.54
N ASN A 21 -5.08 -3.19 -21.81
CA ASN A 21 -5.73 -1.97 -22.24
C ASN A 21 -5.15 -0.75 -21.50
N ILE A 22 -5.48 0.44 -22.00
CA ILE A 22 -4.98 1.71 -21.46
C ILE A 22 -5.29 1.83 -19.97
N GLU A 23 -6.46 1.36 -19.54
CA GLU A 23 -6.86 1.34 -18.14
C GLU A 23 -5.89 0.56 -17.23
N ILE A 24 -5.54 -0.68 -17.60
CA ILE A 24 -4.60 -1.51 -16.83
C ILE A 24 -3.22 -0.85 -16.80
N LEU A 25 -2.79 -0.27 -17.92
CA LEU A 25 -1.50 0.43 -17.99
C LEU A 25 -1.47 1.62 -17.02
N LEU A 26 -2.49 2.48 -17.06
CA LEU A 26 -2.58 3.66 -16.20
C LEU A 26 -2.67 3.27 -14.72
N PHE A 27 -3.46 2.26 -14.40
CA PHE A 27 -3.58 1.78 -13.04
C PHE A 27 -2.27 1.15 -12.55
N GLY A 28 -1.62 0.34 -13.39
CA GLY A 28 -0.31 -0.24 -13.10
C GLY A 28 0.75 0.84 -12.85
N LEU A 29 0.74 1.92 -13.65
CA LEU A 29 1.61 3.07 -13.44
C LEU A 29 1.36 3.74 -12.08
N LEU A 30 0.10 3.93 -11.68
CA LEU A 30 -0.24 4.49 -10.36
C LEU A 30 0.26 3.59 -9.21
N VAL A 31 0.18 2.27 -9.35
CA VAL A 31 0.72 1.33 -8.35
C VAL A 31 2.24 1.40 -8.29
N ILE A 32 2.94 1.47 -9.44
CA ILE A 32 4.40 1.63 -9.48
C ILE A 32 4.82 2.94 -8.81
N LEU A 33 4.14 4.05 -9.11
CA LEU A 33 4.39 5.33 -8.47
C LEU A 33 4.11 5.29 -6.96
N ALA A 34 3.09 4.54 -6.52
CA ALA A 34 2.82 4.33 -5.10
C ALA A 34 3.99 3.62 -4.43
N VAL A 35 4.49 2.53 -5.02
CA VAL A 35 5.67 1.82 -4.51
C VAL A 35 6.86 2.76 -4.36
N ILE A 36 7.20 3.51 -5.43
CA ILE A 36 8.34 4.43 -5.41
C ILE A 36 8.17 5.48 -4.30
N THR A 37 7.04 6.18 -4.27
CA THR A 37 6.81 7.27 -3.31
C THR A 37 6.71 6.79 -1.86
N ARG A 38 6.21 5.57 -1.61
CA ARG A 38 6.10 5.00 -0.25
C ARG A 38 7.43 4.51 0.30
N PHE A 39 8.37 4.13 -0.56
CA PHE A 39 9.67 3.60 -0.11
C PHE A 39 10.83 4.60 -0.20
N TYR A 40 10.72 5.66 -1.02
CA TYR A 40 11.81 6.60 -1.30
C TYR A 40 12.48 7.17 -0.03
N ASP A 41 11.69 7.66 0.94
CA ASP A 41 12.19 8.32 2.16
C ASP A 41 11.66 7.67 3.46
N LEU A 42 11.23 6.40 3.40
CA LEU A 42 10.46 5.76 4.46
C LEU A 42 11.20 5.74 5.83
N GLY A 43 12.51 5.57 5.82
CA GLY A 43 13.34 5.50 7.02
C GLY A 43 13.90 6.82 7.53
N LEU A 44 13.68 7.95 6.85
CA LEU A 44 14.43 9.19 7.12
C LEU A 44 13.92 9.98 8.33
N ARG A 45 12.64 9.85 8.68
CA ARG A 45 12.02 10.61 9.78
C ARG A 45 12.26 9.93 11.12
N VAL A 46 12.50 10.73 12.15
CA VAL A 46 12.55 10.27 13.55
C VAL A 46 11.21 9.64 13.93
N MET A 47 11.24 8.57 14.72
CA MET A 47 10.04 7.91 15.23
C MET A 47 9.18 8.86 16.07
N SER A 48 7.89 8.90 15.77
CA SER A 48 6.92 9.60 16.61
C SER A 48 6.72 8.87 17.95
N HIS A 49 6.05 9.52 18.90
CA HIS A 49 5.70 8.90 20.17
C HIS A 49 4.91 7.60 19.98
N ASP A 50 3.89 7.63 19.12
CA ASP A 50 3.04 6.47 18.84
C ASP A 50 3.78 5.35 18.08
N GLU A 51 4.71 5.71 17.18
CA GLU A 51 5.57 4.74 16.50
C GLU A 51 6.54 4.06 17.46
N SER A 52 7.07 4.80 18.44
CA SER A 52 8.10 4.30 19.36
C SER A 52 7.63 3.11 20.20
N LEU A 53 6.40 3.15 20.71
CA LEU A 53 5.83 2.06 21.51
C LEU A 53 5.62 0.80 20.67
N HIS A 54 5.07 0.95 19.46
CA HIS A 54 4.89 -0.17 18.54
C HIS A 54 6.23 -0.78 18.12
N THR A 55 7.22 0.05 17.83
CA THR A 55 8.58 -0.38 17.48
C THR A 55 9.25 -1.16 18.62
N TYR A 56 9.22 -0.62 19.84
CA TYR A 56 9.86 -1.24 21.00
C TYR A 56 9.25 -2.60 21.36
N PHE A 57 7.92 -2.67 21.51
CA PHE A 57 7.27 -3.92 21.90
C PHE A 57 7.33 -4.98 20.79
N SER A 58 7.27 -4.57 19.52
CA SER A 58 7.45 -5.50 18.40
C SER A 58 8.88 -6.04 18.33
N TRP A 59 9.89 -5.22 18.68
CA TRP A 59 11.27 -5.68 18.77
C TRP A 59 11.49 -6.65 19.94
N LEU A 60 10.88 -6.42 21.10
CA LEU A 60 10.88 -7.38 22.20
C LEU A 60 10.25 -8.72 21.79
N LEU A 61 9.11 -8.67 21.09
CA LEU A 61 8.45 -9.85 20.54
C LEU A 61 9.37 -10.60 19.57
N ALA A 62 10.02 -9.88 18.63
CA ALA A 62 10.90 -10.48 17.63
C ALA A 62 12.12 -11.18 18.25
N LYS A 63 12.62 -10.68 19.39
CA LYS A 63 13.73 -11.29 20.14
C LYS A 63 13.32 -12.44 21.05
N GLY A 64 12.03 -12.77 21.13
CA GLY A 64 11.52 -13.82 22.01
C GLY A 64 11.33 -13.40 23.47
N SER A 65 11.37 -12.09 23.79
CA SER A 65 11.01 -11.58 25.13
C SER A 65 9.49 -11.57 25.37
N GLY A 66 8.70 -11.90 24.35
CA GLY A 66 7.24 -11.91 24.40
C GLY A 66 6.62 -10.52 24.24
N TYR A 67 5.30 -10.51 24.07
CA TYR A 67 4.47 -9.30 24.09
C TYR A 67 3.19 -9.62 24.86
N GLN A 68 2.92 -8.84 25.90
CA GLN A 68 1.66 -8.90 26.63
C GLN A 68 0.82 -7.69 26.24
N HIS A 69 -0.36 -7.94 25.69
CA HIS A 69 -1.26 -6.86 25.31
C HIS A 69 -1.68 -6.06 26.54
N ASN A 70 -1.57 -4.74 26.44
CA ASN A 70 -2.04 -3.79 27.44
C ASN A 70 -3.23 -3.02 26.82
N PRO A 71 -4.34 -2.81 27.54
CA PRO A 71 -5.48 -2.02 27.07
C PRO A 71 -5.17 -0.59 26.63
N MET A 72 -4.02 -0.02 27.06
CA MET A 72 -3.52 1.27 26.58
C MET A 72 -3.03 1.21 25.11
N MET A 73 -2.71 0.02 24.60
CA MET A 73 -2.24 -0.21 23.24
C MET A 73 -3.39 -0.66 22.33
N HIS A 74 -3.27 -0.38 21.03
CA HIS A 74 -4.21 -0.89 20.03
C HIS A 74 -4.10 -2.42 19.84
N GLY A 75 -4.95 -2.97 18.97
CA GLY A 75 -5.03 -4.40 18.69
C GLY A 75 -3.67 -5.03 18.29
N PRO A 76 -3.49 -6.34 18.51
CA PRO A 76 -2.18 -6.99 18.46
C PRO A 76 -1.59 -7.14 17.05
N LEU A 77 -2.39 -6.98 15.99
CA LEU A 77 -1.99 -7.26 14.61
C LEU A 77 -0.74 -6.47 14.20
N GLN A 78 -0.71 -5.17 14.50
CA GLN A 78 0.41 -4.30 14.12
C GLN A 78 1.72 -4.78 14.77
N PHE A 79 1.69 -5.19 16.04
CA PHE A 79 2.87 -5.69 16.74
C PHE A 79 3.44 -6.96 16.10
N HIS A 80 2.57 -7.84 15.63
CA HIS A 80 2.98 -9.08 14.97
C HIS A 80 3.55 -8.80 13.58
N LEU A 81 2.97 -7.85 12.82
CA LEU A 81 3.48 -7.47 11.51
C LEU A 81 4.85 -6.78 11.60
N LEU A 82 5.04 -5.88 12.57
CA LEU A 82 6.34 -5.25 12.81
C LEU A 82 7.35 -6.29 13.30
N SER A 83 6.97 -7.17 14.22
CA SER A 83 7.83 -8.25 14.69
C SER A 83 8.26 -9.19 13.55
N LEU A 84 7.36 -9.51 12.62
CA LEU A 84 7.68 -10.28 11.42
C LEU A 84 8.64 -9.52 10.50
N SER A 85 8.44 -8.21 10.32
CA SER A 85 9.35 -7.35 9.56
C SER A 85 10.77 -7.38 10.16
N TYR A 86 10.88 -7.24 11.49
CA TYR A 86 12.17 -7.31 12.19
C TYR A 86 12.81 -8.69 12.12
N PHE A 87 12.02 -9.76 12.19
CA PHE A 87 12.51 -11.12 12.03
C PHE A 87 13.13 -11.36 10.64
N LEU A 88 12.50 -10.82 9.58
CA LEU A 88 12.95 -11.02 8.21
C LEU A 88 14.11 -10.10 7.79
N PHE A 89 14.11 -8.84 8.27
CA PHE A 89 14.97 -7.78 7.72
C PHE A 89 15.82 -7.06 8.77
N GLY A 90 15.69 -7.42 10.05
CA GLY A 90 16.33 -6.70 11.16
C GLY A 90 15.57 -5.46 11.61
N ALA A 91 15.90 -4.93 12.78
CA ALA A 91 15.25 -3.76 13.36
C ALA A 91 15.94 -2.46 12.93
N THR A 92 15.22 -1.64 12.14
CA THR A 92 15.63 -0.32 11.67
C THR A 92 14.38 0.56 11.52
N ASP A 93 14.56 1.87 11.37
CA ASP A 93 13.45 2.80 11.14
C ASP A 93 12.69 2.47 9.84
N PHE A 94 13.41 2.02 8.81
CA PHE A 94 12.81 1.59 7.55
C PHE A 94 11.95 0.33 7.72
N THR A 95 12.49 -0.70 8.38
CA THR A 95 11.78 -1.98 8.56
C THR A 95 10.61 -1.87 9.52
N ALA A 96 10.65 -0.91 10.47
CA ALA A 96 9.52 -0.59 11.34
C ALA A 96 8.30 -0.07 10.56
N ARG A 97 8.54 0.66 9.47
CA ARG A 97 7.48 1.26 8.65
C ARG A 97 7.09 0.43 7.42
N LEU A 98 7.80 -0.66 7.17
CA LEU A 98 7.53 -1.56 6.04
C LEU A 98 6.07 -2.05 5.99
N PRO A 99 5.47 -2.53 7.10
CA PRO A 99 4.07 -2.99 7.07
C PRO A 99 3.07 -1.86 6.75
N HIS A 100 3.37 -0.63 7.18
CA HIS A 100 2.54 0.55 6.90
C HIS A 100 2.60 0.93 5.41
N ALA A 101 3.81 0.99 4.84
CA ALA A 101 3.99 1.25 3.41
C ALA A 101 3.31 0.19 2.53
N LEU A 102 3.46 -1.09 2.88
CA LEU A 102 2.81 -2.19 2.17
C LEU A 102 1.27 -2.10 2.26
N SER A 103 0.72 -1.75 3.42
CA SER A 103 -0.72 -1.58 3.61
C SER A 103 -1.28 -0.40 2.78
N SER A 104 -0.52 0.69 2.68
CA SER A 104 -0.85 1.84 1.82
C SER A 104 -0.94 1.43 0.34
N ILE A 105 0.10 0.75 -0.17
CA ILE A 105 0.15 0.26 -1.55
C ILE A 105 -0.98 -0.74 -1.81
N LEU A 106 -1.21 -1.67 -0.87
CA LEU A 106 -2.28 -2.66 -0.97
C LEU A 106 -3.66 -2.00 -1.07
N THR A 107 -3.90 -0.91 -0.34
CA THR A 107 -5.16 -0.15 -0.43
C THR A 107 -5.40 0.37 -1.85
N ILE A 108 -4.37 0.92 -2.50
CA ILE A 108 -4.46 1.36 -3.90
C ILE A 108 -4.73 0.18 -4.82
N VAL A 109 -4.01 -0.95 -4.66
CA VAL A 109 -4.22 -2.16 -5.46
C VAL A 109 -5.65 -2.69 -5.31
N LEU A 110 -6.20 -2.70 -4.09
CA LEU A 110 -7.53 -3.19 -3.81
C LEU A 110 -8.64 -2.36 -4.48
N LEU A 111 -8.41 -1.08 -4.80
CA LEU A 111 -9.38 -0.28 -5.56
C LEU A 111 -9.73 -0.89 -6.92
N TRP A 112 -8.85 -1.70 -7.51
CA TRP A 112 -9.16 -2.41 -8.74
C TRP A 112 -10.38 -3.33 -8.60
N LYS A 113 -10.58 -3.92 -7.42
CA LYS A 113 -11.76 -4.76 -7.13
C LYS A 113 -13.06 -3.95 -7.06
N TRP A 114 -12.97 -2.66 -6.76
CA TRP A 114 -14.10 -1.73 -6.65
C TRP A 114 -14.44 -1.04 -7.98
N ARG A 115 -13.76 -1.44 -9.06
CA ARG A 115 -13.96 -0.91 -10.41
C ARG A 115 -15.39 -1.09 -10.93
N SER A 116 -16.10 -2.15 -10.53
CA SER A 116 -17.49 -2.36 -10.97
C SER A 116 -18.46 -1.35 -10.37
N GLN A 117 -18.17 -0.83 -9.17
CA GLN A 117 -18.98 0.18 -8.48
C GLN A 117 -18.57 1.60 -8.86
N LEU A 118 -17.27 1.89 -8.95
CA LEU A 118 -16.73 3.22 -9.24
C LEU A 118 -16.67 3.55 -10.74
N GLY A 119 -16.75 2.52 -11.59
CA GLY A 119 -16.42 2.63 -13.00
C GLY A 119 -14.92 2.80 -13.25
N ARG A 120 -14.54 2.73 -14.53
CA ARG A 120 -13.13 2.75 -14.98
C ARG A 120 -12.41 4.04 -14.60
N ALA A 121 -13.03 5.18 -14.91
CA ALA A 121 -12.46 6.49 -14.59
C ALA A 121 -12.47 6.74 -13.09
N GLY A 122 -13.53 6.35 -12.38
CA GLY A 122 -13.62 6.52 -10.93
C GLY A 122 -12.53 5.74 -10.18
N ALA A 123 -12.23 4.50 -10.60
CA ALA A 123 -11.15 3.72 -10.02
C ALA A 123 -9.77 4.39 -10.21
N LEU A 124 -9.49 4.94 -11.40
CA LEU A 124 -8.25 5.66 -11.69
C LEU A 124 -8.13 6.96 -10.88
N ILE A 125 -9.21 7.74 -10.81
CA ILE A 125 -9.24 8.98 -10.03
C ILE A 125 -9.05 8.69 -8.53
N ALA A 126 -9.75 7.69 -7.99
CA ALA A 126 -9.59 7.29 -6.60
C ALA A 126 -8.16 6.83 -6.29
N ALA A 127 -7.55 6.02 -7.17
CA ALA A 127 -6.17 5.58 -7.02
C ALA A 127 -5.19 6.77 -7.07
N ALA A 128 -5.40 7.72 -7.97
CA ALA A 128 -4.59 8.93 -8.05
C ALA A 128 -4.73 9.82 -6.80
N MET A 129 -5.95 9.96 -6.26
CA MET A 129 -6.19 10.71 -5.02
C MET A 129 -5.50 10.06 -3.82
N LEU A 130 -5.56 8.74 -3.68
CA LEU A 130 -4.87 8.02 -2.60
C LEU A 130 -3.35 8.07 -2.74
N LEU A 131 -2.82 8.04 -3.98
CA LEU A 131 -1.39 8.17 -4.26
C LEU A 131 -0.82 9.48 -3.71
N ILE A 132 -1.47 10.62 -3.99
CA ILE A 132 -0.99 11.95 -3.60
C ILE A 132 -1.47 12.42 -2.23
N SER A 133 -2.34 11.65 -1.56
CA SER A 133 -2.91 12.04 -0.26
C SER A 133 -1.81 12.11 0.82
N PRO A 134 -1.72 13.21 1.58
CA PRO A 134 -0.76 13.36 2.67
C PRO A 134 -1.10 12.52 3.91
N TYR A 135 -2.29 11.90 3.95
CA TYR A 135 -2.72 11.03 5.04
C TYR A 135 -2.45 9.55 4.77
N MET A 136 -2.19 9.17 3.51
CA MET A 136 -2.10 7.77 3.09
C MET A 136 -0.69 7.19 3.18
N LEU A 137 0.26 7.94 3.78
CA LEU A 137 1.54 7.44 4.28
C LEU A 137 2.13 8.41 5.31
#